data_AF-A0A438CFI0-F1
#
_entry.id   AF-A0A438CFI0-F1
#
_cell.length_a   1.000
_cell.length_b   1.000
_cell.length_c   1.000
_cell.angle_alpha   90.00
_cell.angle_beta   90.00
_cell.angle_gamma   90.00
#
_symmetry.space_group_name_H-M   'P 1'
#
loop_
_entity.id
_entity.type
_entity.pdbx_description
1 polymer ?
#
loop_
_entity_poly.entity_id
_entity_poly.type
_entity_poly.pdbx_seq_one_letter_code
_entity_poly.pdbx_strand_id
1 'polypeptide(L)' 'MDVQLTDEEMNERRKKWSPPPYKANQGVLYKYIKNVKSASDGCVTDE' A
#
# COMPACT_ATOMS: atom_id res chain seq x y z
N MET A 1 1.09 17.91 -2.32
CA MET A 1 0.00 17.67 -3.27
C MET A 1 -1.21 17.37 -2.44
N ASP A 2 -2.25 18.16 -2.63
CA ASP A 2 -3.33 18.28 -1.66
C ASP A 2 -4.67 18.01 -2.34
N VAL A 3 -5.63 17.52 -1.56
CA VAL A 3 -6.99 17.23 -2.02
C VAL A 3 -7.98 18.09 -1.23
N GLN A 4 -9.04 18.56 -1.90
CA GLN A 4 -10.08 19.39 -1.29
C GLN A 4 -11.12 18.52 -0.56
N LEU A 5 -10.69 17.80 0.47
CA LEU A 5 -11.52 16.98 1.36
C LEU A 5 -11.12 17.28 2.80
N THR A 6 -12.06 17.14 3.74
CA THR A 6 -11.71 17.30 5.16
C THR A 6 -11.02 16.05 5.71
N ASP A 7 -10.29 16.21 6.81
CA ASP A 7 -9.63 15.09 7.48
C ASP A 7 -10.64 14.06 8.01
N GLU A 8 -11.81 14.52 8.46
CA GLU A 8 -12.91 13.65 8.90
C GLU A 8 -13.39 12.77 7.76
N GLU A 9 -13.68 13.34 6.60
CA GLU A 9 -14.12 12.60 5.41
C GLU A 9 -13.05 11.59 4.95
N MET A 10 -11.78 11.99 4.95
CA MET A 10 -10.67 11.10 4.58
C MET A 10 -10.52 9.94 5.58
N ASN A 11 -10.69 10.20 6.87
CA ASN A 11 -10.64 9.18 7.92
C ASN A 11 -11.83 8.21 7.82
N GLU A 12 -13.05 8.69 7.51
CA GLU A 12 -14.20 7.83 7.26
C GLU A 12 -14.00 6.92 6.05
N ARG A 13 -13.48 7.45 4.94
CA ARG A 13 -13.17 6.65 3.75
C ARG A 13 -12.11 5.60 4.05
N ARG A 14 -11.06 5.96 4.81
CA ARG A 14 -10.01 5.02 5.23
C ARG A 14 -10.58 3.86 6.05
N LYS A 15 -11.52 4.12 6.97
CA LYS A 15 -12.19 3.08 7.77
C LYS A 15 -12.99 2.09 6.91
N LYS A 16 -13.54 2.55 5.78
CA LYS A 16 -14.34 1.74 4.85
C LYS A 16 -13.50 1.03 3.77
N TRP A 17 -12.25 1.42 3.61
CA TRP A 17 -11.41 0.90 2.54
C TRP A 17 -10.84 -0.47 2.89
N SER A 18 -10.92 -1.40 1.93
CA SER A 18 -10.24 -2.69 1.98
C SER A 18 -9.33 -2.81 0.76
N PRO A 19 -8.07 -3.24 0.92
CA PRO A 19 -7.20 -3.50 -0.21
C PRO A 19 -7.79 -4.64 -1.07
N PRO A 20 -7.66 -4.55 -2.40
CA PRO A 20 -7.97 -5.68 -3.29
C PRO A 20 -6.96 -6.82 -3.08
N PRO A 21 -7.30 -8.06 -3.47
CA PRO A 21 -6.36 -9.16 -3.43
C PRO A 21 -5.14 -8.90 -4.33
N TYR A 22 -4.00 -9.48 -3.97
CA TYR A 22 -2.79 -9.39 -4.78
C TYR A 22 -2.97 -10.07 -6.13
N LYS A 23 -2.39 -9.45 -7.18
CA LYS A 23 -2.39 -10.00 -8.54
C LYS A 23 -1.58 -11.30 -8.66
N ALA A 24 -0.58 -11.48 -7.79
CA ALA A 24 0.24 -12.68 -7.72
C ALA A 24 0.17 -13.29 -6.32
N ASN A 25 -0.10 -14.58 -6.25
CA ASN A 25 -0.17 -15.35 -5.00
C ASN A 25 1.00 -16.35 -4.84
N GLN A 26 1.92 -16.38 -5.81
CA GLN A 26 3.11 -17.24 -5.80
C GLN A 26 4.24 -16.64 -6.65
N GLY A 27 5.41 -17.27 -6.61
CA GLY A 27 6.58 -16.87 -7.41
C GLY A 27 7.29 -15.60 -6.90
N VAL A 28 8.14 -15.03 -7.76
CA VAL A 28 9.03 -13.91 -7.40
C VAL A 28 8.24 -12.64 -7.05
N LEU A 29 7.16 -12.33 -7.75
CA LEU A 29 6.32 -11.16 -7.44
C LEU A 29 5.66 -11.27 -6.07
N TYR A 30 5.22 -12.46 -5.68
CA TYR A 30 4.66 -12.67 -4.35
C TYR A 30 5.71 -12.54 -3.25
N LYS A 31 6.97 -12.93 -3.52
CA LYS A 31 8.09 -12.66 -2.59
C LYS A 31 8.35 -11.15 -2.48
N TYR A 32 8.40 -10.45 -3.60
CA TYR A 32 8.62 -9.00 -3.64
C TYR A 32 7.53 -8.24 -2.87
N ILE A 33 6.24 -8.51 -3.13
CA ILE A 33 5.10 -7.88 -2.44
C ILE A 33 5.22 -8.01 -0.91
N LYS A 34 5.77 -9.12 -0.42
CA LYS A 34 5.90 -9.36 1.02
C LYS A 34 7.12 -8.71 1.66
N ASN A 35 8.14 -8.35 0.89
CA ASN A 35 9.44 -7.95 1.42
C ASN A 35 9.78 -6.48 1.13
N VAL A 36 9.20 -5.90 0.08
CA VAL A 36 9.54 -4.54 -0.37
C VAL A 36 9.12 -3.47 0.65
N LYS A 37 10.00 -2.51 0.92
CA LYS A 37 9.69 -1.29 1.69
C LYS A 37 9.02 -0.22 0.84
N SER A 38 8.66 0.90 1.46
CA SER A 38 8.06 2.02 0.75
C SER A 38 9.04 2.61 -0.29
N ALA A 39 8.52 3.34 -1.27
CA ALA A 39 9.37 4.02 -2.25
C ALA A 39 10.25 5.10 -1.62
N SER A 40 9.78 5.73 -0.53
CA SER A 40 10.57 6.68 0.26
C SER A 40 11.76 6.01 0.95
N ASP A 41 11.65 4.73 1.27
CA ASP A 41 12.73 3.91 1.83
C ASP A 41 13.54 3.18 0.73
N GLY A 42 13.34 3.54 -0.55
CA GLY A 42 14.15 3.02 -1.66
C GLY A 42 13.73 1.67 -2.24
N CYS A 43 12.53 1.16 -1.93
CA CYS A 43 12.03 -0.14 -2.45
C CYS A 43 12.96 -1.34 -2.16
N VAL A 44 13.73 -1.29 -1.08
CA VAL A 44 14.63 -2.38 -0.64
C VAL A 44 13.84 -3.59 -0.14
N THR A 45 14.45 -4.78 -0.14
CA THR A 45 13.75 -6.06 0.14
C THR A 45 14.40 -6.92 1.22
N ASP A 46 15.46 -6.44 1.85
CA ASP A 46 16.38 -7.17 2.72
C ASP A 46 16.71 -6.43 4.04
N GLU A 47 15.93 -5.41 4.39
CA GLU A 47 16.03 -4.62 5.62
C GLU A 47 14.95 -4.92 6.67
#